data_AF-A0A814H061-F1
#
_entry.id   AF-A0A814H061-F1
#
_cell.length_a   1.000
_cell.length_b   1.000
_cell.length_c   1.000
_cell.angle_alpha   90.00
_cell.angle_beta   90.00
_cell.angle_gamma   90.00
#
_symmetry.space_group_name_H-M   'P 1'
#
loop_
_entity.id
_entity.type
_entity.pdbx_description
1 polymer ?
#
loop_
_entity_poly.entity_id
_entity_poly.type
_entity_poly.pdbx_seq_one_letter_code
_entity_poly.pdbx_strand_id
1 'polypeptide(L)'
;MSSLKNYLCNLIFFAPAPDSNEREDEQQRLSNIIATRVYLIVLLISLISIGIFLWISPYMTTVTLEYLTKEQLKSLPIGIQCPCSRISISYGEFTSLDPNYHQICSSDFINDRWINAIFTGSNVTYFNIRDFRSFSSAQFQALAAFCHLSKSYVQQSIDTFNQSTFSSLSVLSEYDLQIQTQSIIYQTQQIVPQTFTNQLDLIIRMTTGNKIVSRLLTNYIISYYNG
;
A
#
# COMPACT_ATOMS: atom_id res chain seq x y z
N MET A 1 -61.43 -40.52 -3.57
CA MET A 1 -61.81 -39.13 -3.93
C MET A 1 -63.20 -38.71 -3.44
N SER A 2 -64.17 -39.63 -3.24
CA SER A 2 -65.54 -39.30 -2.80
C SER A 2 -65.67 -38.86 -1.32
N SER A 3 -64.94 -39.49 -0.38
CA SER A 3 -65.07 -39.16 1.05
C SER A 3 -64.43 -37.82 1.45
N LEU A 4 -63.29 -37.45 0.84
CA LEU A 4 -62.58 -36.20 1.12
C LEU A 4 -63.39 -34.97 0.70
N LYS A 5 -64.09 -35.05 -0.44
CA LYS A 5 -64.96 -33.99 -0.94
C LYS A 5 -66.14 -33.74 0.00
N ASN A 6 -66.73 -34.80 0.55
CA ASN A 6 -67.80 -34.69 1.55
C ASN A 6 -67.30 -34.12 2.89
N TYR A 7 -66.08 -34.47 3.31
CA TYR A 7 -65.49 -33.95 4.54
C TYR A 7 -65.18 -32.44 4.43
N LEU A 8 -64.65 -32.01 3.28
CA LEU A 8 -64.41 -30.58 2.98
C LEU A 8 -65.73 -29.80 2.80
N CYS A 9 -66.79 -30.41 2.30
CA CYS A 9 -68.10 -29.76 2.16
C CYS A 9 -68.77 -29.44 3.50
N ASN A 10 -68.50 -30.21 4.55
CA ASN A 10 -69.10 -30.06 5.89
C ASN A 10 -68.16 -29.47 6.94
N LEU A 11 -66.97 -28.99 6.53
CA LEU A 11 -66.00 -28.44 7.47
C LEU A 11 -66.41 -27.00 7.87
N ILE A 12 -66.66 -26.80 9.16
CA ILE A 12 -66.94 -25.48 9.75
C ILE A 12 -65.83 -25.21 10.76
N PHE A 13 -64.93 -24.30 10.44
CA PHE A 13 -63.80 -23.95 11.31
C PHE A 13 -64.22 -22.93 12.39
N PHE A 14 -65.17 -22.05 12.05
CA PHE A 14 -65.75 -21.08 12.97
C PHE A 14 -67.14 -21.58 13.40
N ALA A 15 -67.20 -22.43 14.43
CA ALA A 15 -68.47 -22.88 15.00
C ALA A 15 -69.01 -21.85 16.01
N PRO A 16 -70.32 -21.55 16.04
CA PRO A 16 -70.89 -20.65 17.02
C PRO A 16 -70.98 -21.33 18.41
N ALA A 17 -70.93 -20.53 19.47
CA ALA A 17 -71.26 -20.98 20.81
C ALA A 17 -72.76 -21.34 20.90
N PRO A 18 -73.17 -22.34 21.69
CA PRO A 18 -74.56 -22.77 21.74
C PRO A 18 -75.42 -21.69 22.41
N ASP A 19 -76.29 -21.04 21.65
CA ASP A 19 -77.34 -20.15 22.18
C ASP A 19 -78.70 -20.46 21.52
N SER A 20 -79.78 -20.19 22.23
CA SER A 20 -81.05 -20.94 22.14
C SER A 20 -82.11 -20.36 21.18
N ASN A 21 -81.74 -19.99 19.95
CA ASN A 21 -82.68 -19.36 19.00
C ASN A 21 -82.63 -19.98 17.59
N GLU A 22 -83.56 -20.92 17.31
CA GLU A 22 -83.55 -21.78 16.11
C GLU A 22 -83.53 -21.04 14.75
N ARG A 23 -84.02 -19.79 14.69
CA ARG A 23 -84.02 -18.98 13.45
C ARG A 23 -82.72 -18.20 13.21
N GLU A 24 -81.99 -17.85 14.26
CA GLU A 24 -80.69 -17.17 14.14
C GLU A 24 -79.57 -18.18 13.83
N ASP A 25 -79.73 -19.42 14.29
CA ASP A 25 -78.80 -20.53 14.08
C ASP A 25 -78.58 -20.90 12.61
N GLU A 26 -79.63 -20.89 11.77
CA GLU A 26 -79.51 -21.25 10.36
C GLU A 26 -78.71 -20.19 9.58
N GLN A 27 -78.99 -18.91 9.84
CA GLN A 27 -78.29 -17.80 9.23
C GLN A 27 -76.82 -17.71 9.68
N GLN A 28 -76.57 -18.03 10.95
CA GLN A 28 -75.21 -18.10 11.52
C GLN A 28 -74.42 -19.31 11.02
N ARG A 29 -75.06 -20.45 10.77
CA ARG A 29 -74.41 -21.62 10.15
C ARG A 29 -73.97 -21.34 8.71
N LEU A 30 -74.80 -20.67 7.91
CA LEU A 30 -74.47 -20.31 6.54
C LEU A 30 -73.30 -19.32 6.48
N SER A 31 -73.29 -18.30 7.33
CA SER A 31 -72.19 -17.33 7.40
C SER A 31 -70.86 -18.00 7.81
N ASN A 32 -70.91 -18.96 8.73
CA ASN A 32 -69.74 -19.71 9.20
C ASN A 32 -69.16 -20.65 8.14
N ILE A 33 -70.00 -21.31 7.32
CA ILE A 33 -69.55 -22.12 6.17
C ILE A 33 -68.86 -21.22 5.14
N ILE A 34 -69.44 -20.06 4.84
CA ILE A 34 -68.87 -19.09 3.89
C ILE A 34 -67.53 -18.54 4.41
N ALA A 35 -67.47 -18.13 5.68
CA ALA A 35 -66.26 -17.63 6.31
C ALA A 35 -65.13 -18.68 6.31
N THR A 36 -65.46 -19.96 6.58
CA THR A 36 -64.48 -21.06 6.52
C THR A 36 -63.94 -21.26 5.10
N ARG A 37 -64.79 -21.18 4.07
CA ARG A 37 -64.36 -21.29 2.66
C ARG A 37 -63.48 -20.12 2.24
N VAL A 38 -63.86 -18.89 2.61
CA VAL A 38 -63.06 -17.69 2.32
C VAL A 38 -61.69 -17.78 3.01
N TYR A 39 -61.65 -18.20 4.28
CA TYR A 39 -60.41 -18.39 5.02
C TYR A 39 -59.47 -19.40 4.35
N LEU A 40 -59.99 -20.57 3.94
CA LEU A 40 -59.18 -21.58 3.25
C LEU A 40 -58.63 -21.08 1.91
N ILE A 41 -59.43 -20.35 1.13
CA ILE A 41 -58.97 -19.77 -0.14
C ILE A 41 -57.86 -18.75 0.11
N VAL A 42 -58.04 -17.85 1.08
CA VAL A 42 -57.02 -16.85 1.44
C VAL A 42 -55.74 -17.50 1.96
N LEU A 43 -55.86 -18.56 2.78
CA LEU A 43 -54.72 -19.33 3.28
C LEU A 43 -53.95 -20.01 2.14
N LEU A 44 -54.67 -20.56 1.15
CA LEU A 44 -54.05 -21.19 -0.01
C LEU A 44 -53.31 -20.15 -0.86
N ILE A 45 -53.93 -18.98 -1.08
CA ILE A 45 -53.31 -17.87 -1.80
C ILE A 45 -52.06 -17.38 -1.06
N SER A 46 -52.10 -17.21 0.26
CA SER A 46 -50.94 -16.73 1.03
C SER A 46 -49.78 -17.73 1.01
N LEU A 47 -50.06 -19.02 1.14
CA LEU A 47 -49.05 -20.08 1.02
C LEU A 47 -48.42 -20.12 -0.38
N ILE A 48 -49.23 -19.98 -1.43
CA ILE A 48 -48.74 -19.88 -2.81
C ILE A 48 -47.86 -18.64 -2.99
N SER A 49 -48.29 -17.50 -2.44
CA SER A 49 -47.55 -16.22 -2.50
C SER A 49 -46.17 -16.35 -1.87
N ILE A 50 -46.09 -16.96 -0.68
CA ILE A 50 -44.84 -17.22 0.03
C ILE A 50 -43.96 -18.18 -0.77
N GLY A 51 -44.52 -19.25 -1.32
CA GLY A 51 -43.79 -20.20 -2.17
C GLY A 51 -43.19 -19.52 -3.40
N ILE A 52 -43.96 -18.69 -4.10
CA ILE A 52 -43.49 -17.91 -5.24
C ILE A 52 -42.38 -16.95 -4.82
N PHE A 53 -42.53 -16.24 -3.71
CA PHE A 53 -41.50 -15.33 -3.19
C PHE A 53 -40.19 -16.05 -2.89
N LEU A 54 -40.25 -17.21 -2.25
CA LEU A 54 -39.08 -18.03 -1.95
C LEU A 54 -38.43 -18.63 -3.21
N TRP A 55 -39.21 -18.89 -4.26
CA TRP A 55 -38.71 -19.34 -5.56
C TRP A 55 -38.07 -18.21 -6.37
N ILE A 56 -38.65 -17.01 -6.34
CA ILE A 56 -38.16 -15.84 -7.06
C ILE A 56 -36.90 -15.28 -6.39
N SER A 57 -36.81 -15.35 -5.06
CA SER A 57 -35.65 -14.83 -4.33
C SER A 57 -34.41 -15.66 -4.69
N PRO A 58 -33.46 -15.10 -5.45
CA PRO A 58 -32.24 -15.84 -5.77
C PRO A 58 -31.46 -16.04 -4.48
N TYR A 59 -31.02 -17.27 -4.24
CA TYR A 59 -30.02 -17.54 -3.20
C TYR A 59 -28.72 -16.84 -3.62
N MET A 60 -28.40 -15.72 -2.96
CA MET A 60 -27.13 -15.04 -3.15
C MET A 60 -26.04 -15.90 -2.51
N THR A 61 -25.30 -16.62 -3.34
CA THR A 61 -24.08 -17.32 -2.90
C THR A 61 -22.92 -16.35 -2.98
N THR A 62 -22.39 -15.95 -1.84
CA THR A 62 -21.15 -15.17 -1.78
C THR A 62 -19.97 -16.11 -2.00
N VAL A 63 -19.40 -16.10 -3.20
CA VAL A 63 -18.15 -16.83 -3.48
C VAL A 63 -16.98 -15.93 -3.08
N THR A 64 -16.27 -16.31 -2.02
CA THR A 64 -15.01 -15.67 -1.64
C THR A 64 -13.89 -16.26 -2.50
N LEU A 65 -13.40 -15.47 -3.46
CA LEU A 65 -12.22 -15.83 -4.23
C LEU A 65 -10.97 -15.37 -3.46
N GLU A 66 -10.28 -16.31 -2.84
CA GLU A 66 -9.00 -16.07 -2.18
C GLU A 66 -7.86 -16.24 -3.21
N TYR A 67 -6.94 -15.27 -3.28
CA TYR A 67 -5.75 -15.28 -4.16
C TYR A 67 -6.03 -15.32 -5.67
N LEU A 68 -6.64 -14.25 -6.20
CA LEU A 68 -6.77 -14.11 -7.66
C LEU A 68 -5.42 -14.00 -8.36
N THR A 69 -5.29 -14.70 -9.49
CA THR A 69 -4.21 -14.45 -10.44
C THR A 69 -4.42 -13.11 -11.15
N LYS A 70 -3.35 -12.53 -11.70
CA LYS A 70 -3.43 -11.27 -12.47
C LYS A 70 -4.46 -11.33 -13.61
N GLU A 71 -4.61 -12.49 -14.25
CA GLU A 71 -5.57 -12.66 -15.35
C GLU A 71 -7.01 -12.74 -14.85
N GLN A 72 -7.24 -13.43 -13.73
CA GLN A 72 -8.55 -13.46 -13.08
C GLN A 72 -8.96 -12.05 -12.63
N LEU A 73 -8.01 -11.24 -12.14
CA LEU A 73 -8.25 -9.85 -11.77
C LEU A 73 -8.73 -9.01 -12.97
N LYS A 74 -8.14 -9.21 -14.15
CA LYS A 74 -8.55 -8.53 -15.38
C LYS A 74 -9.92 -8.98 -15.89
N SER A 75 -10.33 -10.20 -15.58
CA SER A 75 -11.62 -10.77 -16.01
C SER A 75 -12.81 -10.36 -15.14
N LEU A 76 -12.57 -9.69 -14.00
CA LEU A 76 -13.64 -9.26 -13.10
C LEU A 76 -14.47 -8.12 -13.70
N PRO A 77 -15.80 -8.13 -13.49
CA PRO A 77 -16.67 -7.01 -13.82
C PRO A 77 -16.20 -5.68 -13.22
N ILE A 78 -16.40 -4.60 -13.98
CA ILE A 78 -16.12 -3.22 -13.56
C ILE A 78 -16.99 -2.88 -12.34
N GLY A 79 -16.37 -2.39 -11.26
CA GLY A 79 -17.06 -1.93 -10.05
C GLY A 79 -17.04 -2.91 -8.88
N ILE A 80 -16.45 -4.11 -9.03
CA ILE A 80 -16.20 -5.01 -7.91
C ILE A 80 -15.00 -4.50 -7.11
N GLN A 81 -15.21 -4.25 -5.81
CA GLN A 81 -14.13 -3.92 -4.88
C GLN A 81 -13.50 -5.21 -4.36
N CYS A 82 -12.20 -5.39 -4.64
CA CYS A 82 -11.40 -6.47 -4.07
C CYS A 82 -10.63 -5.92 -2.87
N PRO A 83 -11.10 -6.12 -1.62
CA PRO A 83 -10.33 -5.68 -0.45
C PRO A 83 -9.03 -6.47 -0.34
N CYS A 84 -7.96 -5.79 0.07
CA CYS A 84 -6.68 -6.46 0.30
C CYS A 84 -6.72 -7.27 1.61
N SER A 85 -6.20 -8.49 1.61
CA SER A 85 -6.00 -9.27 2.84
C SER A 85 -4.92 -8.66 3.73
N ARG A 86 -3.93 -8.00 3.13
CA ARG A 86 -2.92 -7.18 3.79
C ARG A 86 -3.03 -5.75 3.28
N ILE A 87 -3.35 -4.82 4.17
CA ILE A 87 -3.52 -3.41 3.85
C ILE A 87 -2.16 -2.74 3.60
N SER A 88 -1.09 -3.32 4.14
CA SER A 88 0.26 -2.76 4.07
C SER A 88 1.27 -3.81 3.64
N ILE A 89 2.16 -3.43 2.73
CA ILE A 89 3.28 -4.25 2.23
C ILE A 89 4.53 -3.37 2.13
N SER A 90 5.68 -3.92 2.48
CA SER A 90 6.97 -3.22 2.34
C SER A 90 7.31 -3.06 0.85
N TYR A 91 7.82 -1.89 0.44
CA TYR A 91 8.27 -1.68 -0.95
C TYR A 91 9.35 -2.70 -1.36
N GLY A 92 10.20 -3.13 -0.42
CA GLY A 92 11.23 -4.15 -0.68
C GLY A 92 10.68 -5.52 -1.05
N GLU A 93 9.40 -5.83 -0.83
CA GLU A 93 8.80 -7.11 -1.24
C GLU A 93 8.48 -7.17 -2.74
N PHE A 94 8.28 -6.02 -3.40
CA PHE A 94 7.82 -5.97 -4.79
C PHE A 94 8.61 -5.01 -5.70
N THR A 95 9.59 -4.29 -5.14
CA THR A 95 10.47 -3.37 -5.88
C THR A 95 11.93 -3.67 -5.61
N SER A 96 12.80 -3.24 -6.52
CA SER A 96 14.25 -3.32 -6.38
C SER A 96 14.88 -2.04 -6.93
N LEU A 97 15.80 -1.45 -6.17
CA LEU A 97 16.55 -0.27 -6.56
C LEU A 97 18.02 -0.64 -6.70
N ASP A 98 18.59 -0.36 -7.88
CA ASP A 98 20.00 -0.58 -8.17
C ASP A 98 20.71 0.77 -8.49
N PRO A 99 21.54 1.30 -7.57
CA PRO A 99 22.16 2.60 -7.75
C PRO A 99 23.37 2.54 -8.67
N ASN A 100 23.44 3.49 -9.61
CA ASN A 100 24.62 3.71 -10.44
C ASN A 100 25.49 4.83 -9.86
N TYR A 101 26.70 4.49 -9.44
CA TYR A 101 27.65 5.46 -8.88
C TYR A 101 28.53 6.10 -9.97
N HIS A 102 28.99 7.32 -9.70
CA HIS A 102 29.91 8.01 -10.60
C HIS A 102 31.22 7.22 -10.74
N GLN A 103 31.76 7.14 -11.97
CA GLN A 103 32.93 6.32 -12.32
C GLN A 103 34.17 6.63 -11.46
N ILE A 104 34.31 7.89 -11.02
CA ILE A 104 35.40 8.31 -10.13
C ILE A 104 35.43 7.55 -8.79
N CYS A 105 34.27 7.12 -8.29
CA CYS A 105 34.15 6.37 -7.05
C CYS A 105 34.46 4.88 -7.22
N SER A 106 34.91 4.48 -8.41
CA SER A 106 35.40 3.13 -8.72
C SER A 106 36.73 3.19 -9.49
N SER A 107 37.35 4.37 -9.59
CA SER A 107 38.63 4.56 -10.30
C SER A 107 39.81 4.43 -9.35
N ASP A 108 41.02 4.40 -9.92
CA ASP A 108 42.26 4.39 -9.14
C ASP A 108 42.46 5.63 -8.27
N PHE A 109 41.75 6.73 -8.54
CA PHE A 109 41.93 8.00 -7.82
C PHE A 109 41.52 7.95 -6.35
N ILE A 110 40.68 6.99 -5.97
CA ILE A 110 40.26 6.78 -4.58
C ILE A 110 41.02 5.64 -3.89
N ASN A 111 41.90 4.94 -4.61
CA ASN A 111 42.65 3.81 -4.08
C ASN A 111 43.90 4.28 -3.33
N ASP A 112 44.23 3.60 -2.24
CA ASP A 112 45.42 3.89 -1.42
C ASP A 112 46.71 3.87 -2.24
N ARG A 113 46.79 3.01 -3.27
CA ARG A 113 47.93 2.95 -4.18
C ARG A 113 48.22 4.29 -4.85
N TRP A 114 47.19 4.95 -5.39
CA TRP A 114 47.32 6.25 -6.06
C TRP A 114 47.65 7.35 -5.06
N ILE A 115 46.90 7.37 -3.94
CA ILE A 115 47.07 8.34 -2.87
C ILE A 115 48.51 8.30 -2.33
N ASN A 116 49.03 7.10 -2.10
CA ASN A 116 50.40 6.89 -1.62
C ASN A 116 51.45 7.19 -2.68
N ALA A 117 51.17 6.93 -3.97
CA ALA A 117 52.11 7.27 -5.06
C ALA A 117 52.29 8.78 -5.24
N ILE A 118 51.24 9.57 -4.98
CA ILE A 118 51.32 11.04 -5.01
C ILE A 118 51.87 11.61 -3.70
N PHE A 119 51.78 10.86 -2.60
CA PHE A 119 52.33 11.27 -1.32
C PHE A 119 53.86 11.20 -1.32
N THR A 120 54.52 12.35 -1.50
CA THR A 120 55.98 12.50 -1.47
C THR A 120 56.53 12.53 -0.04
N GLY A 121 56.15 11.54 0.78
CA GLY A 121 56.51 11.39 2.18
C GLY A 121 57.90 11.94 2.50
N SER A 122 57.95 12.88 3.45
CA SER A 122 59.11 13.67 3.94
C SER A 122 59.64 14.86 3.12
N ASN A 123 59.35 14.99 1.82
CA ASN A 123 59.79 16.16 1.01
C ASN A 123 58.70 17.23 0.78
N VAL A 124 57.54 17.07 1.41
CA VAL A 124 56.39 18.00 1.29
C VAL A 124 56.76 19.42 1.71
N THR A 125 57.70 19.58 2.66
CA THR A 125 58.23 20.88 3.11
C THR A 125 59.18 21.56 2.13
N TYR A 126 59.74 20.83 1.16
CA TYR A 126 60.60 21.40 0.11
C TYR A 126 59.76 22.08 -0.98
N PHE A 127 58.56 21.58 -1.22
CA PHE A 127 57.67 22.10 -2.23
C PHE A 127 56.82 23.25 -1.69
N ASN A 128 56.50 24.20 -2.57
CA ASN A 128 55.56 25.27 -2.23
C ASN A 128 54.22 24.66 -1.77
N ILE A 129 53.54 25.27 -0.82
CA ILE A 129 52.21 24.82 -0.36
C ILE A 129 51.16 24.79 -1.48
N ARG A 130 51.39 25.55 -2.56
CA ARG A 130 50.58 25.56 -3.79
C ARG A 130 50.99 24.51 -4.82
N ASP A 131 52.09 23.79 -4.60
CA ASP A 131 52.47 22.68 -5.47
C ASP A 131 51.45 21.55 -5.30
N PHE A 132 50.96 21.02 -6.42
CA PHE A 132 50.02 19.90 -6.45
C PHE A 132 50.50 18.74 -5.56
N ARG A 133 51.79 18.43 -5.58
CA ARG A 133 52.38 17.34 -4.79
C ARG A 133 52.29 17.59 -3.28
N SER A 134 52.12 18.84 -2.85
CA SER A 134 52.03 19.22 -1.45
C SER A 134 50.65 18.96 -0.83
N PHE A 135 49.58 19.00 -1.63
CA PHE A 135 48.20 18.91 -1.10
C PHE A 135 47.31 17.87 -1.77
N SER A 136 47.69 17.33 -2.93
CA SER A 136 46.82 16.44 -3.71
C SER A 136 46.51 15.11 -3.04
N SER A 137 47.44 14.53 -2.27
CA SER A 137 47.15 13.31 -1.52
C SER A 137 45.96 13.50 -0.57
N ALA A 138 45.89 14.65 0.12
CA ALA A 138 44.76 14.99 0.99
C ALA A 138 43.46 15.23 0.21
N GLN A 139 43.53 15.79 -1.01
CA GLN A 139 42.34 15.97 -1.86
C GLN A 139 41.79 14.62 -2.36
N PHE A 140 42.66 13.70 -2.77
CA PHE A 140 42.25 12.36 -3.17
C PHE A 140 41.75 11.53 -1.99
N GLN A 141 42.31 11.71 -0.79
CA GLN A 141 41.75 11.15 0.45
C GLN A 141 40.35 11.70 0.74
N ALA A 142 40.16 13.01 0.60
CA ALA A 142 38.84 13.63 0.77
C ALA A 142 37.82 13.10 -0.25
N LEU A 143 38.25 12.92 -1.51
CA LEU A 143 37.44 12.30 -2.56
C LEU A 143 37.07 10.85 -2.24
N ALA A 144 38.03 10.05 -1.76
CA ALA A 144 37.78 8.67 -1.35
C ALA A 144 36.77 8.60 -0.20
N ALA A 145 36.94 9.45 0.82
CA ALA A 145 36.00 9.58 1.92
C ALA A 145 34.61 10.02 1.46
N PHE A 146 34.54 11.01 0.55
CA PHE A 146 33.29 11.45 -0.06
C PHE A 146 32.58 10.30 -0.78
N CYS A 147 33.29 9.59 -1.66
CA CYS A 147 32.74 8.43 -2.38
C CYS A 147 32.24 7.33 -1.43
N HIS A 148 32.99 7.04 -0.36
CA HIS A 148 32.58 6.07 0.64
C HIS A 148 31.30 6.50 1.37
N LEU A 149 31.26 7.74 1.85
CA LEU A 149 30.10 8.30 2.55
C LEU A 149 28.87 8.37 1.63
N SER A 150 29.02 8.81 0.38
CA SER A 150 27.93 8.84 -0.59
C SER A 150 27.37 7.45 -0.87
N LYS A 151 28.22 6.44 -1.06
CA LYS A 151 27.79 5.04 -1.25
C LYS A 151 27.03 4.52 -0.03
N SER A 152 27.58 4.73 1.16
CA SER A 152 26.94 4.31 2.42
C SER A 152 25.59 4.99 2.63
N TYR A 153 25.50 6.29 2.34
CA TYR A 153 24.26 7.05 2.51
C TYR A 153 23.17 6.63 1.52
N VAL A 154 23.55 6.38 0.26
CA VAL A 154 22.64 5.81 -0.74
C VAL A 154 22.14 4.43 -0.30
N GLN A 155 23.02 3.55 0.19
CA GLN A 155 22.61 2.24 0.67
C GLN A 155 21.62 2.34 1.84
N GLN A 156 21.91 3.18 2.83
CA GLN A 156 21.00 3.42 3.96
C GLN A 156 19.64 3.94 3.48
N SER A 157 19.63 4.80 2.46
CA SER A 157 18.40 5.34 1.87
C SER A 157 17.59 4.26 1.13
N ILE A 158 18.26 3.34 0.44
CA ILE A 158 17.63 2.16 -0.18
C ILE A 158 17.05 1.24 0.90
N ASP A 159 17.77 0.98 1.98
CA ASP A 159 17.28 0.15 3.08
C ASP A 159 16.04 0.78 3.73
N THR A 160 16.06 2.11 3.93
CA THR A 160 14.92 2.88 4.43
C THR A 160 13.73 2.81 3.47
N PHE A 161 13.98 2.95 2.16
CA PHE A 161 12.94 2.81 1.14
C PHE A 161 12.33 1.40 1.16
N ASN A 162 13.15 0.35 1.22
CA ASN A 162 12.67 -1.02 1.27
C ASN A 162 11.81 -1.26 2.51
N GLN A 163 12.17 -0.69 3.66
CA GLN A 163 11.38 -0.79 4.90
C GLN A 163 10.11 0.07 4.88
N SER A 164 10.05 1.08 4.01
CA SER A 164 8.85 1.91 3.86
C SER A 164 7.68 1.08 3.32
N THR A 165 6.47 1.44 3.71
CA THR A 165 5.28 0.65 3.44
C THR A 165 4.39 1.30 2.39
N PHE A 166 4.00 0.49 1.41
CA PHE A 166 2.88 0.76 0.53
C PHE A 166 1.58 0.34 1.22
N SER A 167 0.55 1.19 1.18
CA SER A 167 -0.72 0.92 1.85
C SER A 167 -1.91 1.11 0.91
N SER A 168 -2.77 0.10 0.82
CA SER A 168 -4.02 0.15 0.06
C SER A 168 -5.10 -0.73 0.68
N LEU A 169 -6.33 -0.21 0.75
CA LEU A 169 -7.49 -0.94 1.25
C LEU A 169 -8.06 -1.93 0.22
N SER A 170 -7.81 -1.67 -1.06
CA SER A 170 -8.28 -2.49 -2.17
C SER A 170 -7.18 -2.74 -3.18
N VAL A 171 -7.34 -3.80 -3.97
CA VAL A 171 -6.46 -4.08 -5.09
C VAL A 171 -6.49 -2.89 -6.05
N LEU A 172 -5.29 -2.44 -6.46
CA LEU A 172 -5.12 -1.35 -7.40
C LEU A 172 -4.90 -1.87 -8.81
N SER A 173 -5.16 -1.01 -9.80
CA SER A 173 -4.72 -1.30 -11.16
C SER A 173 -3.19 -1.31 -11.24
N GLU A 174 -2.65 -2.05 -12.21
CA GLU A 174 -1.21 -2.07 -12.48
C GLU A 174 -0.66 -0.66 -12.76
N TYR A 175 -1.46 0.16 -13.46
CA TYR A 175 -1.14 1.55 -13.75
C TYR A 175 -1.04 2.42 -12.49
N ASP A 176 -2.02 2.32 -11.59
CA ASP A 176 -2.03 3.09 -10.35
C ASP A 176 -0.89 2.69 -9.42
N LEU A 177 -0.62 1.38 -9.31
CA LEU A 177 0.51 0.85 -8.56
C LEU A 177 1.83 1.41 -9.10
N GLN A 178 1.99 1.42 -10.43
CA GLN A 178 3.19 1.94 -11.08
C GLN A 178 3.36 3.44 -10.84
N ILE A 179 2.29 4.24 -10.94
CA ILE A 179 2.35 5.68 -10.66
C ILE A 179 2.77 5.96 -9.22
N GLN A 180 2.13 5.29 -8.26
CA GLN A 180 2.43 5.52 -6.84
C GLN A 180 3.87 5.11 -6.52
N THR A 181 4.30 3.96 -7.03
CA THR A 181 5.68 3.48 -6.87
C THR A 181 6.69 4.43 -7.51
N GLN A 182 6.42 4.91 -8.72
CA GLN A 182 7.33 5.81 -9.41
C GLN A 182 7.42 7.18 -8.71
N SER A 183 6.30 7.67 -8.16
CA SER A 183 6.26 8.92 -7.39
C SER A 183 7.20 8.88 -6.18
N ILE A 184 7.15 7.82 -5.38
CA ILE A 184 8.04 7.69 -4.23
C ILE A 184 9.51 7.48 -4.64
N ILE A 185 9.77 6.77 -5.74
CA ILE A 185 11.13 6.62 -6.28
C ILE A 185 11.69 7.99 -6.69
N TYR A 186 10.92 8.80 -7.41
CA TYR A 186 11.34 10.15 -7.78
C TYR A 186 11.58 11.03 -6.57
N GLN A 187 10.72 10.95 -5.56
CA GLN A 187 10.92 11.69 -4.30
C GLN A 187 12.24 11.27 -3.62
N THR A 188 12.51 9.97 -3.52
CA THR A 188 13.78 9.46 -2.98
C THR A 188 14.98 9.99 -3.77
N GLN A 189 14.92 9.97 -5.10
CA GLN A 189 15.99 10.50 -5.96
C GLN A 189 16.29 12.00 -5.73
N GLN A 190 15.30 12.79 -5.32
CA GLN A 190 15.50 14.21 -4.99
C GLN A 190 15.98 14.43 -3.55
N ILE A 191 15.45 13.67 -2.60
CA ILE A 191 15.75 13.85 -1.17
C ILE A 191 17.14 13.37 -0.80
N VAL A 192 17.61 12.25 -1.39
CA VAL A 192 18.91 11.65 -1.05
C VAL A 192 20.07 12.63 -1.31
N PRO A 193 20.24 13.21 -2.53
CA PRO A 193 21.33 14.14 -2.78
C PRO A 193 21.21 15.42 -1.95
N GLN A 194 19.99 15.93 -1.78
CA GLN A 194 19.75 17.16 -1.03
C GLN A 194 20.13 17.00 0.45
N THR A 195 19.70 15.91 1.07
CA THR A 195 19.96 15.67 2.49
C THR A 195 21.45 15.42 2.73
N PHE A 196 22.09 14.65 1.87
CA PHE A 196 23.54 14.44 1.93
C PHE A 196 24.30 15.77 1.81
N THR A 197 23.92 16.61 0.84
CA THR A 197 24.55 17.93 0.63
C THR A 197 24.34 18.85 1.83
N ASN A 198 23.14 18.86 2.41
CA ASN A 198 22.84 19.66 3.60
C ASN A 198 23.69 19.22 4.81
N GLN A 199 23.86 17.91 5.01
CA GLN A 199 24.71 17.39 6.07
C GLN A 199 26.18 17.77 5.86
N LEU A 200 26.67 17.68 4.62
CA LEU A 200 28.03 18.09 4.27
C LEU A 200 28.24 19.60 4.46
N ASP A 201 27.30 20.43 4.01
CA ASP A 201 27.34 21.89 4.20
C ASP A 201 27.39 22.26 5.68
N LEU A 202 26.59 21.58 6.51
CA LEU A 202 26.63 21.77 7.95
C LEU A 202 28.02 21.46 8.53
N ILE A 203 28.65 20.35 8.15
CA ILE A 203 30.00 20.00 8.58
C ILE A 203 31.01 21.06 8.13
N ILE A 204 30.94 21.51 6.88
CA ILE A 204 31.82 22.55 6.33
C ILE A 204 31.66 23.85 7.12
N ARG A 205 30.43 24.31 7.35
CA ARG A 205 30.12 25.52 8.12
C ARG A 205 30.60 25.43 9.57
N MET A 206 30.43 24.28 10.22
CA MET A 206 30.97 24.08 11.55
C MET A 206 32.50 24.14 11.55
N THR A 207 33.14 23.54 10.55
CA THR A 207 34.61 23.54 10.44
C THR A 207 35.15 24.95 10.20
N THR A 208 34.54 25.72 9.30
CA THR A 208 34.97 27.08 8.97
C THR A 208 34.61 28.08 10.07
N GLY A 209 33.40 27.99 10.65
CA GLY A 209 32.95 28.85 11.74
C GLY A 209 33.80 28.70 13.01
N ASN A 210 34.23 27.46 13.32
CA ASN A 210 35.14 27.19 14.44
C ASN A 210 36.62 27.38 14.08
N LYS A 211 36.94 27.84 12.86
CA LYS A 211 38.31 28.02 12.36
C LYS A 211 39.19 26.79 12.57
N ILE A 212 38.62 25.59 12.39
CA ILE A 212 39.38 24.35 12.46
C ILE A 212 40.31 24.32 11.25
N VAL A 213 41.60 24.52 11.47
CA VAL A 213 42.59 24.63 10.39
C VAL A 213 43.05 23.24 9.96
N SER A 214 43.04 22.97 8.66
CA SER A 214 43.58 21.73 8.13
C SER A 214 45.10 21.70 8.36
N ARG A 215 45.67 20.51 8.56
CA ARG A 215 47.12 20.35 8.74
C ARG A 215 47.95 20.97 7.60
N LEU A 216 47.38 21.00 6.39
CA LEU A 216 47.99 21.57 5.19
C LEU A 216 47.64 23.05 4.96
N LEU A 217 46.95 23.70 5.91
CA LEU A 217 46.48 25.09 5.85
C LEU A 217 45.65 25.45 4.61
N THR A 218 45.17 24.45 3.86
CA THR A 218 44.47 24.63 2.59
C THR A 218 43.17 25.41 2.76
N ASN A 219 42.46 25.22 3.88
CA ASN A 219 41.23 25.94 4.17
C ASN A 219 41.45 27.34 4.77
N TYR A 220 42.67 27.66 5.23
CA TYR A 220 43.02 28.99 5.76
C TYR A 220 43.57 29.91 4.65
N ILE A 221 44.46 29.39 3.81
CA ILE A 221 45.05 30.18 2.71
C ILE A 221 43.99 30.61 1.70
N ILE A 222 43.01 29.76 1.39
CA ILE A 222 41.90 30.10 0.47
C ILE A 222 41.01 31.21 1.05
N SER A 223 40.78 31.23 2.37
CA SER A 223 40.00 32.27 3.05
C SER A 223 40.67 33.65 3.00
N TYR A 224 42.00 33.72 2.97
CA TYR A 224 42.73 34.99 2.98
C TYR A 224 42.66 35.76 1.65
N TYR A 225 42.37 35.10 0.53
CA TYR A 225 42.31 35.72 -0.81
C TYR A 225 40.89 35.99 -1.33
N ASN A 226 39.85 35.50 -0.62
CA ASN A 226 38.44 35.73 -0.96
C ASN A 226 37.76 36.73 0.00
N GLY A 227 38.55 37.53 0.73
CA GLY A 227 38.10 38.63 1.58
C GLY A 227 38.47 39.97 0.97
#